data_AF-A0A918J395-F1
#
_entry.id   AF-A0A918J395-F1
#
_cell.length_a   1.000
_cell.length_b   1.000
_cell.length_c   1.000
_cell.angle_alpha   90.00
_cell.angle_beta   90.00
_cell.angle_gamma   90.00
#
_symmetry.space_group_name_H-M   'P 1'
#
loop_
_entity.id
_entity.type
_entity.pdbx_description
1 polymer ?
#
loop_
_entity_poly.entity_id
_entity_poly.type
_entity_poly.pdbx_seq_one_letter_code
_entity_poly.pdbx_strand_id
1 'polypeptide(L)' 'MRAGQFTDTKASIDAITADLRRATEADKTARRLQTMPGIGPITASILVTTVPDVSAFRSARDLSAWLRLAP' A
#
# COMPACT_ATOMS: atom_id res chain seq x y z
N MET A 1 -24.02 11.63 22.02
CA MET A 1 -23.39 10.29 21.98
C MET A 1 -22.86 9.91 20.59
N ARG A 2 -23.57 10.16 19.47
CA ARG A 2 -23.11 9.76 18.12
C ARG A 2 -21.84 10.48 17.60
N ALA A 3 -21.63 11.74 17.94
CA ALA A 3 -20.46 12.50 17.47
C ALA A 3 -19.11 12.02 18.06
N GLY A 4 -19.09 11.53 19.31
CA GLY A 4 -17.86 11.03 19.96
C GLY A 4 -17.34 9.76 19.30
N GLN A 5 -18.24 8.83 18.95
CA GLN A 5 -17.88 7.56 18.31
C GLN A 5 -17.18 7.75 16.95
N PHE A 6 -17.56 8.77 16.18
CA PHE A 6 -16.89 9.09 14.91
C PHE A 6 -15.46 9.60 15.13
N THR A 7 -15.26 10.42 16.16
CA THR A 7 -13.93 10.93 16.53
C THR A 7 -13.01 9.79 16.99
N ASP A 8 -13.52 8.90 17.83
CA ASP A 8 -12.74 7.75 18.33
C ASP A 8 -12.35 6.78 17.21
N THR A 9 -13.28 6.52 16.29
CA THR A 9 -13.01 5.69 15.11
C THR A 9 -11.97 6.35 14.21
N LYS A 10 -12.09 7.66 13.97
CA LYS A 10 -11.12 8.40 13.16
C LYS A 10 -9.73 8.39 13.79
N ALA A 11 -9.62 8.59 15.10
CA ALA A 11 -8.35 8.53 15.80
C ALA A 11 -7.67 7.15 15.66
N SER A 12 -8.46 6.07 15.72
CA SER A 12 -7.96 4.70 15.53
C SER A 12 -7.45 4.46 14.11
N ILE A 13 -8.19 4.93 13.09
CA ILE A 13 -7.77 4.86 11.68
C ILE A 13 -6.46 5.62 11.47
N ASP A 14 -6.37 6.84 12.02
CA ASP A 14 -5.19 7.69 11.87
C ASP A 14 -3.95 7.05 12.54
N ALA A 15 -4.12 6.45 13.72
CA ALA A 15 -3.05 5.72 14.41
C ALA A 15 -2.54 4.52 13.61
N ILE A 16 -3.44 3.65 13.14
CA ILE A 16 -3.08 2.47 12.33
C ILE A 16 -2.45 2.91 11.01
N THR A 17 -2.94 3.99 10.40
CA THR A 17 -2.36 4.54 9.15
C THR A 17 -0.93 5.03 9.38
N ALA A 18 -0.65 5.66 10.54
CA ALA A 18 0.70 6.10 10.89
C ALA A 18 1.65 4.91 11.11
N ASP A 19 1.18 3.85 11.74
CA ASP A 19 1.95 2.61 11.93
C ASP A 19 2.28 1.93 10.60
N LEU A 20 1.28 1.81 9.73
CA LEU A 20 1.46 1.28 8.39
C LEU A 20 2.50 2.08 7.61
N ARG A 21 2.41 3.41 7.64
CA ARG A 21 3.38 4.28 6.96
C ARG A 21 4.81 4.02 7.44
N ARG A 22 5.02 3.90 8.76
CA ARG A 22 6.33 3.60 9.34
C ARG A 22 6.86 2.24 8.87
N ALA A 23 6.00 1.22 8.86
CA ALA A 23 6.37 -0.11 8.36
C ALA A 23 6.76 -0.07 6.86
N THR A 24 5.97 0.63 6.05
CA THR A 24 6.23 0.77 4.60
C THR A 24 7.50 1.56 4.29
N GLU A 25 7.86 2.55 5.11
CA GLU A 25 9.11 3.32 4.95
C GLU A 25 10.37 2.48 5.25
N ALA A 26 10.27 1.55 6.20
CA ALA A 26 11.33 0.61 6.55
C ALA A 26 11.53 -0.48 5.49
N ASP A 27 10.49 -0.83 4.75
CA ASP A 27 10.54 -1.83 3.67
C ASP A 27 11.12 -1.23 2.36
N LYS A 28 12.19 -1.83 1.85
CA LYS A 28 12.87 -1.36 0.63
C LYS A 28 12.00 -1.51 -0.63
N THR A 29 11.26 -2.60 -0.74
CA THR A 29 10.37 -2.89 -1.88
C THR A 29 9.19 -1.94 -1.86
N ALA A 30 8.56 -1.76 -0.70
CA ALA A 30 7.42 -0.88 -0.55
C ALA A 30 7.80 0.60 -0.78
N ARG A 31 8.98 1.03 -0.32
CA ARG A 31 9.52 2.37 -0.64
C ARG A 31 9.75 2.55 -2.15
N ARG A 32 10.24 1.51 -2.84
CA ARG A 32 10.44 1.55 -4.29
C ARG A 32 9.11 1.64 -5.05
N LEU A 33 8.07 0.95 -4.60
CA LEU A 33 6.73 1.04 -5.20
C LEU A 33 6.14 2.44 -5.05
N GLN A 34 6.39 3.12 -3.92
CA GLN A 34 5.90 4.49 -3.69
C GLN A 34 6.52 5.55 -4.62
N THR A 35 7.58 5.24 -5.36
CA THR A 35 8.11 6.17 -6.36
C THR A 35 7.26 6.19 -7.64
N MET A 36 6.33 5.24 -7.79
CA MET A 36 5.41 5.20 -8.92
C MET A 36 4.26 6.20 -8.73
N PRO A 37 3.88 6.98 -9.77
CA PRO A 37 2.75 7.90 -9.68
C PRO A 37 1.46 7.19 -9.22
N GLY A 38 0.79 7.75 -8.21
CA GLY A 38 -0.46 7.20 -7.67
C GLY A 38 -0.30 6.05 -6.67
N ILE A 39 0.93 5.61 -6.35
CA ILE A 39 1.17 4.57 -5.33
C ILE A 39 1.60 5.22 -4.01
N GLY A 40 0.69 5.25 -3.05
CA GLY A 40 0.96 5.69 -1.67
C GLY A 40 1.36 4.54 -0.73
N PRO A 41 1.67 4.84 0.55
CA PRO A 41 2.16 3.84 1.51
C PRO A 41 1.17 2.71 1.80
N ILE A 42 -0.14 2.98 1.72
CA ILE A 42 -1.19 1.97 1.89
C ILE A 42 -1.21 1.03 0.68
N THR A 43 -1.22 1.58 -0.53
CA THR A 43 -1.20 0.75 -1.75
C THR A 43 0.08 -0.05 -1.83
N ALA A 44 1.23 0.56 -1.53
CA ALA A 44 2.52 -0.13 -1.55
C ALA A 44 2.61 -1.28 -0.54
N SER A 45 2.08 -1.12 0.68
CA SER A 45 2.08 -2.19 1.68
C SER A 45 1.18 -3.36 1.29
N ILE A 46 0.00 -3.07 0.74
CA ILE A 46 -0.88 -4.10 0.18
C ILE A 46 -0.12 -4.86 -0.91
N LEU A 47 0.52 -4.17 -1.85
CA LEU A 47 1.27 -4.80 -2.92
C LEU A 47 2.38 -5.70 -2.39
N VAL A 48 3.21 -5.25 -1.45
CA VAL A 48 4.25 -6.11 -0.87
C VAL A 48 3.68 -7.33 -0.16
N THR A 49 2.46 -7.22 0.41
CA THR A 49 1.82 -8.31 1.15
C THR A 49 1.06 -9.29 0.25
N THR A 50 0.44 -8.80 -0.82
CA THR A 50 -0.49 -9.58 -1.66
C THR A 50 0.11 -10.01 -2.99
N VAL A 51 1.16 -9.34 -3.46
CA VAL A 51 1.81 -9.72 -4.71
C VAL A 51 2.45 -11.09 -4.48
N PRO A 52 2.07 -12.11 -5.28
CA PRO A 52 2.80 -13.38 -5.29
C PRO A 52 4.25 -13.09 -5.66
N ASP A 53 5.18 -13.97 -5.29
CA ASP A 53 6.61 -13.80 -5.61
C ASP A 53 6.79 -13.16 -7.00
N VAL A 54 7.42 -11.99 -7.04
CA VAL A 54 7.51 -11.17 -8.27
C VAL A 54 8.20 -11.93 -9.41
N SER A 55 8.98 -12.97 -9.09
CA SER A 55 9.56 -13.87 -10.09
C SER A 55 8.54 -14.76 -10.81
N ALA A 56 7.31 -14.86 -10.29
CA ALA A 56 6.20 -15.57 -10.95
C ALA A 56 5.68 -14.83 -12.19
N PHE A 57 5.96 -13.53 -12.32
CA PHE A 57 5.62 -12.76 -13.52
C PHE A 57 6.72 -12.90 -14.58
N ARG A 58 6.33 -13.17 -15.82
CA ARG A 58 7.26 -13.33 -16.95
C ARG A 58 7.95 -12.02 -17.34
N SER A 59 7.33 -10.88 -17.08
CA SER A 59 7.88 -9.56 -17.36
C SER A 59 7.27 -8.47 -16.47
N ALA A 60 7.94 -7.32 -16.38
CA ALA A 60 7.38 -6.13 -15.71
C ALA A 60 6.06 -5.66 -16.35
N ARG A 61 5.84 -5.94 -17.64
CA ARG A 61 4.57 -5.64 -18.32
C ARG A 61 3.43 -6.51 -17.80
N ASP A 62 3.68 -7.79 -17.50
CA ASP A 62 2.66 -8.70 -16.98
C ASP A 62 2.24 -8.29 -15.56
N LEU A 63 3.19 -7.85 -14.74
CA LEU A 63 2.89 -7.24 -13.44
C LEU A 63 2.05 -5.96 -13.59
N SER A 64 2.44 -5.05 -14.48
CA SER A 64 1.69 -3.82 -14.73
C SER A 64 0.28 -4.08 -15.28
N ALA A 65 0.10 -5.10 -16.11
CA ALA A 65 -1.21 -5.53 -16.59
C ALA A 65 -2.07 -6.10 -15.45
N TRP A 66 -1.49 -6.92 -14.57
CA TRP A 66 -2.16 -7.41 -13.35
C TRP A 66 -2.59 -6.26 -12.43
N LEU A 67 -1.74 -5.24 -12.28
CA LEU A 67 -2.05 -4.02 -11.54
C LEU A 67 -3.01 -3.07 -12.26
N ARG A 68 -3.44 -3.40 -13.50
CA ARG A 68 -4.25 -2.54 -14.36
C ARG A 68 -3.62 -1.16 -14.65
N LEU A 69 -2.28 -1.11 -14.63
CA LEU A 69 -1.47 0.08 -14.95
C LEU A 69 -1.05 0.14 -16.43
N ALA A 70 -1.20 -0.97 -17.16
CA ALA A 70 -0.96 -1.01 -18.59
C ALA A 70 -2.21 -0.52 -19.36
N PRO A 71 -2.04 0.20 -20.48
CA PRO A 71 -3.13 0.58 -21.37
C PRO A 71 -3.79 -0.63 -22.04
#